data_AF-A0A7J9JNB6-F1
#
_entry.id   AF-A0A7J9JNB6-F1
#
_cell.length_a   1.000
_cell.length_b   1.000
_cell.length_c   1.000
_cell.angle_alpha   90.00
_cell.angle_beta   90.00
_cell.angle_gamma   90.00
#
_symmetry.space_group_name_H-M   'P 1'
#
loop_
_entity.id
_entity.type
_entity.pdbx_description
1 polymer ?
#
loop_
_entity_poly.entity_id
_entity_poly.type
_entity_poly.pdbx_seq_one_letter_code
_entity_poly.pdbx_strand_id
1 'polypeptide(L)'
;MMYQLGKRIESIVLPVEMLQQLKPSDFPNQWEYEAWQRRNLKILEAGLLLHPLLPLDKTDTAAQQLRQIIRGALEKPLETGKNNKTMQALRSIALSLACRTFDGSVSETSHWADGFPLNLRIYQMLLEACFDVNDETSVIEEVDEVLELVKKTWVVLGMNQMLHDLCFLWILFNRYVVTGQVESDLLFAANNLLMEVEKDAKAMTDPDYSKIISSTLGTILGWAEKRLLAYHNYFHSDNTETMECVVSMAVLSAKIMVEDISHEYHRTRKEIDLARERVDNYIRSSLRVAFVQASFQYMIQGCVLILFKQIMEKLKSSKRSSKNQQNQCPFLSILAQGVSTLAFSEKAIFSPLLKRWHPLAAGVAVATLHSCYGNELKQFVSGIGDLTPDILQVLRAADKLEKDLVQIAVENSVDSEDGGKSIIREMPPYEAESVISNLVKSWITTRLDRLKEWVDRNLQQEVQGFYSFPIIP
;
A
#
# COMPACT_ATOMS: atom_id res chain seq x y z
N MET A 1 -34.12 45.15 7.83
CA MET A 1 -34.41 45.04 6.39
C MET A 1 -34.22 43.59 5.89
N MET A 2 -34.61 42.58 6.68
CA MET A 2 -34.51 41.14 6.30
C MET A 2 -35.88 40.47 6.05
N TYR A 3 -36.99 41.12 6.41
CA TYR A 3 -38.33 40.51 6.35
C TYR A 3 -39.08 40.65 5.01
N GLN A 4 -38.60 41.47 4.06
CA GLN A 4 -39.16 41.54 2.68
C GLN A 4 -38.42 40.66 1.65
N LEU A 5 -37.38 39.93 2.08
CA LEU A 5 -36.52 39.11 1.21
C LEU A 5 -36.93 37.63 1.13
N GLY A 6 -37.87 37.18 1.95
CA GLY A 6 -38.27 35.76 2.03
C GLY A 6 -38.64 35.14 0.68
N LYS A 7 -39.36 35.87 -0.19
CA LYS A 7 -39.73 35.41 -1.55
C LYS A 7 -38.61 35.49 -2.60
N ARG A 8 -37.51 36.21 -2.32
CA ARG A 8 -36.38 36.33 -3.27
C ARG A 8 -35.29 35.30 -3.02
N ILE A 9 -35.14 34.83 -1.78
CA ILE A 9 -34.02 33.95 -1.38
C ILE A 9 -34.06 32.62 -2.15
N GLU A 10 -35.25 32.11 -2.45
CA GLU A 10 -35.44 30.83 -3.18
C GLU A 10 -35.00 30.90 -4.65
N SER A 11 -34.82 32.09 -5.24
CA SER A 11 -34.41 32.28 -6.65
C SER A 11 -32.98 32.82 -6.81
N ILE A 12 -32.20 32.88 -5.73
CA ILE A 12 -30.84 33.45 -5.76
C ILE A 12 -29.81 32.42 -6.23
N VAL A 13 -29.15 32.76 -7.33
CA VAL A 13 -27.88 32.13 -7.72
C VAL A 13 -26.74 32.84 -6.98
N LEU A 14 -26.34 32.29 -5.83
CA LEU A 14 -25.44 32.96 -4.88
C LEU A 14 -24.13 33.47 -5.51
N PRO A 15 -23.38 32.69 -6.32
CA PRO A 15 -22.12 33.18 -6.88
C PRO A 15 -22.31 34.37 -7.84
N VAL A 16 -23.45 34.43 -8.55
CA VAL A 16 -23.78 35.57 -9.42
C VAL A 16 -24.05 36.82 -8.59
N GLU A 17 -24.82 36.70 -7.51
CA GLU A 17 -25.09 37.84 -6.61
C GLU A 17 -23.81 38.34 -5.93
N MET A 18 -22.93 37.43 -5.48
CA MET A 18 -21.63 37.78 -4.92
C MET A 18 -20.77 38.56 -5.91
N LEU A 19 -20.69 38.08 -7.17
CA LEU A 19 -20.00 38.78 -8.26
C LEU A 19 -20.55 40.19 -8.51
N GLN A 20 -21.85 40.45 -8.33
CA GLN A 20 -22.45 41.77 -8.55
C GLN A 20 -22.31 42.74 -7.38
N GLN A 21 -22.23 42.21 -6.15
CA GLN A 21 -22.26 43.04 -4.94
C GLN A 21 -20.87 43.48 -4.50
N LEU A 22 -19.86 42.62 -4.64
CA LEU A 22 -18.50 42.90 -4.20
C LEU A 22 -17.67 43.58 -5.31
N LYS A 23 -16.96 44.63 -4.92
CA LYS A 23 -16.15 45.49 -5.80
C LYS A 23 -14.66 45.22 -5.59
N PRO A 24 -13.79 45.60 -6.54
CA PRO A 24 -12.33 45.50 -6.36
C PRO A 24 -11.81 46.21 -5.10
N SER A 25 -12.50 47.28 -4.66
CA SER A 25 -12.18 48.03 -3.44
C SER A 25 -12.35 47.25 -2.15
N ASP A 26 -13.10 46.15 -2.17
CA ASP A 26 -13.41 45.34 -0.99
C ASP A 26 -12.31 44.30 -0.71
N PHE A 27 -11.25 44.28 -1.52
CA PHE A 27 -10.16 43.30 -1.46
C PHE A 27 -8.81 43.98 -1.20
N PRO A 28 -7.87 43.28 -0.52
CA PRO A 28 -6.53 43.81 -0.24
C PRO A 28 -5.74 44.17 -1.49
N ASN A 29 -5.91 43.42 -2.57
CA ASN A 29 -5.22 43.63 -3.84
C ASN A 29 -6.03 43.09 -5.03
N GLN A 30 -5.67 43.54 -6.23
CA GLN A 30 -6.32 43.17 -7.48
C GLN A 30 -6.20 41.65 -7.76
N TRP A 31 -5.09 41.03 -7.36
CA TRP A 31 -4.85 39.61 -7.60
C TRP A 31 -5.83 38.73 -6.81
N GLU A 32 -6.09 39.05 -5.54
CA GLU A 32 -7.07 38.36 -4.69
C GLU A 32 -8.49 38.55 -5.22
N TYR A 33 -8.82 39.75 -5.71
CA TYR A 33 -10.09 40.02 -6.36
C TYR A 33 -10.29 39.14 -7.60
N GLU A 34 -9.29 39.06 -8.48
CA GLU A 34 -9.34 38.21 -9.68
C GLU A 34 -9.40 36.72 -9.32
N ALA A 35 -8.65 36.28 -8.31
CA ALA A 35 -8.72 34.91 -7.80
C ALA A 35 -10.11 34.57 -7.25
N TRP A 36 -10.72 35.48 -6.49
CA TRP A 36 -12.09 35.35 -5.99
C TRP A 36 -13.13 35.31 -7.13
N GLN A 37 -13.00 36.16 -8.14
CA GLN A 37 -13.88 36.13 -9.31
C GLN A 37 -13.81 34.77 -10.01
N ARG A 38 -12.60 34.26 -10.26
CA ARG A 38 -12.37 32.96 -10.87
C ARG A 38 -12.97 31.81 -10.04
N ARG A 39 -12.86 31.87 -8.71
CA ARG A 39 -13.49 30.88 -7.82
C ARG A 39 -15.02 30.86 -7.98
N ASN A 40 -15.68 32.03 -7.98
CA ASN A 40 -17.13 32.10 -8.18
C ASN A 40 -17.58 31.57 -9.54
N LEU A 41 -16.83 31.86 -10.61
CA LEU A 41 -17.12 31.32 -11.94
C LEU A 41 -16.95 29.81 -12.00
N LYS A 42 -15.93 29.26 -11.34
CA LYS A 42 -15.74 27.80 -11.23
C LYS A 42 -16.87 27.13 -10.44
N ILE A 43 -17.40 27.79 -9.41
CA ILE A 43 -18.57 27.28 -8.67
C ILE A 43 -19.80 27.23 -9.60
N LEU A 44 -20.02 28.28 -10.42
CA LEU A 44 -21.09 28.27 -11.42
C LEU A 44 -20.89 27.19 -12.48
N GLU A 45 -19.66 26.99 -12.94
CA GLU A 45 -19.33 25.91 -13.86
C GLU A 45 -19.64 24.54 -13.25
N ALA A 46 -19.21 24.31 -12.01
CA ALA A 46 -19.45 23.06 -11.31
C ALA A 46 -20.95 22.78 -11.13
N GLY A 47 -21.72 23.75 -10.65
CA GLY A 47 -23.14 23.57 -10.34
C GLY A 47 -24.05 23.56 -11.57
N LEU A 48 -23.82 24.44 -12.54
CA LEU A 48 -24.74 24.60 -13.67
C LEU A 48 -24.33 23.83 -14.93
N LEU A 49 -23.05 23.44 -15.08
CA LEU A 49 -22.54 22.81 -16.31
C LEU A 49 -22.01 21.39 -16.12
N LEU A 50 -21.32 21.11 -15.01
CA LEU A 50 -20.70 19.80 -14.77
C LEU A 50 -21.61 18.86 -14.00
N HIS A 51 -22.23 19.38 -12.95
CA HIS A 51 -23.08 18.62 -12.03
C HIS A 51 -24.43 19.33 -11.80
N PRO A 52 -25.20 19.65 -12.86
CA PRO A 52 -26.55 20.17 -12.67
C PRO A 52 -27.48 19.09 -12.10
N LEU A 53 -28.50 19.51 -11.34
CA LEU A 53 -29.58 18.64 -10.89
C LEU A 53 -30.27 17.93 -12.07
N LEU A 54 -30.46 18.67 -13.17
CA LEU A 54 -31.04 18.18 -14.41
C LEU A 54 -29.95 18.05 -15.49
N PRO A 55 -29.82 16.88 -16.13
CA PRO A 55 -28.89 16.71 -17.24
C PRO A 55 -29.09 17.78 -18.33
N LEU A 56 -27.98 18.23 -18.89
CA LEU A 56 -27.97 19.17 -20.02
C LEU A 56 -27.93 18.40 -21.34
N ASP A 57 -28.70 18.87 -22.31
CA ASP A 57 -28.54 18.43 -23.69
C ASP A 57 -27.28 19.05 -24.30
N LYS A 58 -26.59 18.29 -25.17
CA LYS A 58 -25.35 18.77 -25.83
C LYS A 58 -25.58 20.00 -26.72
N THR A 59 -26.82 20.23 -27.13
CA THR A 59 -27.26 21.36 -27.97
C THR A 59 -27.80 22.54 -27.16
N ASP A 60 -27.74 22.50 -25.82
CA ASP A 60 -28.24 23.58 -24.98
C ASP A 60 -27.44 24.87 -25.22
N THR A 61 -28.11 25.86 -25.79
CA THR A 61 -27.52 27.15 -26.17
C THR A 61 -27.14 27.97 -24.95
N ALA A 62 -27.89 27.91 -23.85
CA ALA A 62 -27.58 28.61 -22.61
C ALA A 62 -26.32 28.02 -21.96
N ALA A 63 -26.19 26.69 -21.96
CA ALA A 63 -24.99 26.01 -21.46
C ALA A 63 -23.74 26.36 -22.28
N GLN A 64 -23.86 26.40 -23.61
CA GLN A 64 -22.76 26.80 -24.49
C GLN A 64 -22.35 28.26 -24.28
N GLN A 65 -23.33 29.17 -24.15
CA GLN A 65 -23.07 30.58 -23.86
C GLN A 65 -22.39 30.78 -22.50
N LEU A 66 -22.80 30.04 -21.46
CA LEU A 66 -22.16 30.09 -20.15
C LEU A 66 -20.69 29.66 -20.24
N ARG A 67 -20.38 28.57 -20.96
CA ARG A 67 -19.00 28.13 -21.20
C ARG A 67 -18.16 29.21 -21.89
N GLN A 68 -18.72 29.92 -22.86
CA GLN A 68 -18.03 31.01 -23.54
C GLN A 68 -17.73 32.18 -22.61
N ILE A 69 -18.69 32.57 -21.76
CA ILE A 69 -18.51 33.65 -20.79
C ILE A 69 -17.42 33.29 -19.78
N ILE A 70 -17.46 32.06 -19.23
CA ILE A 70 -16.46 31.60 -18.26
C ILE A 70 -15.07 31.53 -18.90
N ARG A 71 -14.94 31.01 -20.12
CA ARG A 71 -13.67 30.98 -20.85
C ARG A 71 -13.11 32.38 -21.09
N GLY A 72 -13.95 33.31 -21.56
CA GLY A 72 -13.55 34.70 -21.77
C GLY A 72 -13.13 35.39 -20.46
N ALA A 73 -13.80 35.07 -19.35
CA ALA A 73 -13.47 35.59 -18.03
C ALA A 73 -12.15 35.06 -17.44
N LEU A 74 -11.68 33.90 -17.89
CA LEU A 74 -10.37 33.37 -17.51
C LEU A 74 -9.23 34.13 -18.20
N GLU A 75 -9.45 34.57 -19.44
CA GLU A 75 -8.49 35.35 -20.24
C GLU A 75 -8.46 36.82 -19.82
N LYS A 76 -9.62 37.43 -19.57
CA LYS A 76 -9.75 38.82 -19.11
C LYS A 76 -10.74 38.91 -17.94
N PRO A 77 -10.38 39.56 -16.81
CA PRO A 77 -11.26 39.70 -15.66
C PRO A 77 -12.62 40.29 -16.03
N LEU A 78 -13.70 39.80 -15.40
CA LEU A 78 -15.04 40.31 -15.62
C LEU A 78 -15.19 41.69 -14.99
N GLU A 79 -15.77 42.61 -15.74
CA GLU A 79 -16.22 43.89 -15.22
C GLU A 79 -17.59 43.70 -14.54
N THR A 80 -17.63 43.72 -13.20
CA THR A 80 -18.82 43.38 -12.40
C THR A 80 -19.84 44.51 -12.23
N GLY A 81 -19.71 45.60 -13.00
CA GLY A 81 -20.65 46.72 -12.93
C GLY A 81 -22.09 46.28 -13.25
N LYS A 82 -23.07 46.76 -12.46
CA LYS A 82 -24.51 46.42 -12.61
C LYS A 82 -25.08 46.67 -14.01
N ASN A 83 -24.47 47.58 -14.77
CA ASN A 83 -24.88 47.95 -16.13
C ASN A 83 -24.04 47.27 -17.23
N ASN A 84 -23.12 46.36 -16.87
CA ASN A 84 -22.32 45.66 -17.86
C ASN A 84 -23.17 44.58 -18.57
N LYS A 85 -23.16 44.61 -19.91
CA LYS A 85 -23.86 43.64 -20.76
C LYS A 85 -23.41 42.21 -20.49
N THR A 86 -22.13 41.96 -20.22
CA THR A 86 -21.62 40.60 -19.94
C THR A 86 -22.13 40.08 -18.60
N MET A 87 -22.17 40.94 -17.57
CA MET A 87 -22.68 40.57 -16.25
C MET A 87 -24.20 40.34 -16.24
N GLN A 88 -24.95 41.12 -17.04
CA GLN A 88 -26.39 40.91 -17.25
C GLN A 88 -26.66 39.61 -18.02
N ALA A 89 -25.87 39.33 -19.07
CA ALA A 89 -25.95 38.08 -19.81
C ALA A 89 -25.65 36.87 -18.90
N LEU A 90 -24.57 36.95 -18.10
CA LEU A 90 -24.22 35.91 -17.13
C LEU A 90 -25.38 35.64 -16.16
N ARG A 91 -25.97 36.70 -15.58
CA ARG A 91 -27.11 36.57 -14.66
C ARG A 91 -28.31 35.91 -15.32
N SER A 92 -28.68 36.34 -16.53
CA SER A 92 -29.83 35.78 -17.26
C SER A 92 -29.63 34.31 -17.60
N ILE A 93 -28.43 33.95 -18.09
CA ILE A 93 -28.09 32.57 -18.46
C ILE A 93 -28.05 31.68 -17.22
N ALA A 94 -27.40 32.13 -16.15
CA ALA A 94 -27.30 31.36 -14.91
C ALA A 94 -28.67 31.10 -14.28
N LEU A 95 -29.56 32.11 -14.26
CA LEU A 95 -30.94 31.93 -13.80
C LEU A 95 -31.72 30.95 -14.69
N SER A 96 -31.59 31.08 -16.01
CA SER A 96 -32.24 30.17 -16.96
C SER A 96 -31.81 28.71 -16.76
N LEU A 97 -30.55 28.46 -16.40
CA LEU A 97 -30.04 27.13 -16.14
C LEU A 97 -30.44 26.62 -14.74
N ALA A 98 -30.42 27.50 -13.73
CA ALA A 98 -30.73 27.15 -12.35
C ALA A 98 -32.23 26.87 -12.11
N CYS A 99 -33.13 27.54 -12.82
CA CYS A 99 -34.58 27.44 -12.60
C CYS A 99 -35.27 26.39 -13.49
N ARG A 100 -34.51 25.45 -14.09
CA ARG A 100 -35.06 24.37 -14.92
C ARG A 100 -35.82 23.35 -14.07
N THR A 101 -36.92 22.82 -14.59
CA THR A 101 -37.70 21.72 -13.99
C THR A 101 -37.82 20.53 -14.96
N PHE A 102 -38.21 19.37 -14.44
CA PHE A 102 -38.45 18.15 -15.23
C PHE A 102 -39.64 18.28 -16.20
N ASP A 103 -40.62 19.13 -15.91
CA ASP A 103 -41.81 19.36 -16.76
C ASP A 103 -41.60 20.47 -17.81
N GLY A 104 -40.43 21.11 -17.84
CA GLY A 104 -40.11 22.19 -18.77
C GLY A 104 -40.71 23.56 -18.39
N SER A 105 -41.38 23.66 -17.24
CA SER A 105 -41.78 24.95 -16.65
C SER A 105 -40.58 25.68 -16.03
N VAL A 106 -40.77 26.93 -15.61
CA VAL A 106 -39.74 27.70 -14.89
C VAL A 106 -40.07 27.61 -13.41
N SER A 107 -39.16 27.03 -12.62
CA SER A 107 -39.27 26.95 -11.17
C SER A 107 -39.15 28.34 -10.53
N GLU A 108 -39.93 28.60 -9.49
CA GLU A 108 -39.68 29.74 -8.60
C GLU A 108 -38.42 29.52 -7.73
N THR A 109 -37.92 28.27 -7.65
CA THR A 109 -36.74 27.84 -6.90
C THR A 109 -35.52 27.69 -7.80
N SER A 110 -34.36 28.23 -7.41
CA SER A 110 -33.10 28.11 -8.13
C SER A 110 -32.29 26.89 -7.66
N HIS A 111 -32.14 25.90 -8.52
CA HIS A 111 -31.40 24.65 -8.28
C HIS A 111 -29.94 24.74 -8.77
N TRP A 112 -29.24 25.83 -8.44
CA TRP A 112 -27.89 26.07 -8.97
C TRP A 112 -26.79 25.23 -8.28
N ALA A 113 -27.06 24.73 -7.07
CA ALA A 113 -26.14 23.93 -6.27
C ALA A 113 -26.67 22.53 -5.95
N ASP A 114 -27.84 22.14 -6.46
CA ASP A 114 -28.55 20.93 -6.02
C ASP A 114 -27.97 19.62 -6.58
N GLY A 115 -26.94 19.72 -7.42
CA GLY A 115 -26.21 18.55 -7.91
C GLY A 115 -25.40 17.89 -6.81
N PHE A 116 -25.62 16.59 -6.62
CA PHE A 116 -25.01 15.82 -5.54
C PHE A 116 -23.47 15.93 -5.44
N PRO A 117 -22.68 15.87 -6.54
CA PRO A 117 -21.22 16.04 -6.45
C PRO A 117 -20.77 17.41 -5.92
N LEU A 118 -21.50 18.49 -6.26
CA LEU A 118 -21.17 19.83 -5.76
C LEU A 118 -21.52 19.94 -4.28
N ASN A 119 -22.69 19.43 -3.87
CA ASN A 119 -23.10 19.38 -2.46
C ASN A 119 -22.11 18.60 -1.60
N LEU A 120 -21.66 17.44 -2.09
CA LEU A 120 -20.63 16.64 -1.42
C LEU A 120 -19.32 17.42 -1.25
N ARG A 121 -18.91 18.17 -2.28
CA ARG A 121 -17.68 18.98 -2.21
C ARG A 121 -17.81 20.14 -1.22
N ILE A 122 -18.96 20.80 -1.18
CA ILE A 122 -19.24 21.84 -0.18
C ILE A 122 -19.20 21.24 1.22
N TYR A 123 -19.81 20.06 1.41
CA TYR A 123 -19.80 19.36 2.68
C TYR A 123 -18.38 18.99 3.14
N GLN A 124 -17.54 18.49 2.23
CA GLN A 124 -16.12 18.23 2.53
C GLN A 124 -15.40 19.49 3.01
N MET A 125 -15.63 20.64 2.35
CA MET A 125 -15.04 21.92 2.79
C MET A 125 -15.55 22.38 4.15
N LEU A 126 -16.80 22.08 4.51
CA LEU A 126 -17.31 22.37 5.84
C LEU A 126 -16.64 21.51 6.91
N LEU A 127 -16.39 20.23 6.61
CA LEU A 127 -15.68 19.33 7.51
C LEU A 127 -14.20 19.70 7.67
N GLU A 128 -13.58 20.37 6.70
CA GLU A 128 -12.23 20.93 6.84
C GLU A 128 -12.14 21.96 7.99
N ALA A 129 -13.26 22.57 8.41
CA ALA A 129 -13.31 23.47 9.57
C ALA A 129 -13.16 22.76 10.92
N CYS A 130 -13.18 21.42 10.97
CA CYS A 130 -12.95 20.63 12.19
C CYS A 130 -11.47 20.61 12.62
N PHE A 131 -10.61 21.34 11.91
CA PHE A 131 -9.18 21.23 12.08
C PHE A 131 -8.51 22.59 12.15
N ASP A 132 -7.35 22.63 12.81
CA ASP A 132 -6.59 23.86 12.99
C ASP A 132 -6.04 24.37 11.64
N VAL A 133 -6.03 25.69 11.48
CA VAL A 133 -5.58 26.40 10.26
C VAL A 133 -4.06 26.45 10.17
N ASN A 134 -3.37 26.44 11.32
CA ASN A 134 -1.92 26.47 11.43
C ASN A 134 -1.33 25.07 11.53
N ASP A 135 -2.10 24.11 12.06
CA ASP A 135 -1.71 22.70 12.14
C ASP A 135 -2.71 21.79 11.40
N GLU A 136 -2.31 21.38 10.20
CA GLU A 136 -3.08 20.48 9.35
C GLU A 136 -3.20 19.04 9.87
N THR A 137 -2.76 18.75 11.09
CA THR A 137 -2.98 17.44 11.72
C THR A 137 -3.81 17.52 12.99
N SER A 138 -3.91 18.70 13.59
CA SER A 138 -4.66 18.91 14.83
C SER A 138 -6.14 19.13 14.58
N VAL A 139 -6.97 18.45 15.38
CA VAL A 139 -8.42 18.65 15.48
C VAL A 139 -8.66 19.77 16.48
N ILE A 140 -9.57 20.69 16.19
CA ILE A 140 -9.91 21.79 17.11
C ILE A 140 -10.57 21.26 18.39
N GLU A 141 -10.47 22.01 19.49
CA GLU A 141 -11.10 21.62 20.76
C GLU A 141 -12.63 21.60 20.64
N GLU A 142 -13.21 22.51 19.88
CA GLU A 142 -14.66 22.67 19.68
C GLU A 142 -15.22 21.83 18.50
N VAL A 143 -14.61 20.67 18.23
CA VAL A 143 -14.99 19.84 17.07
C VAL A 143 -16.44 19.39 17.14
N ASP A 144 -16.95 19.08 18.33
CA ASP A 144 -18.34 18.66 18.52
C ASP A 144 -19.32 19.80 18.22
N GLU A 145 -19.03 21.03 18.67
CA GLU A 145 -19.85 22.20 18.34
C GLU A 145 -19.84 22.49 16.83
N VAL A 146 -18.69 22.38 16.17
CA VAL A 146 -18.57 22.57 14.72
C VAL A 146 -19.35 21.49 13.98
N LEU A 147 -19.22 20.22 14.35
CA LEU A 147 -19.97 19.12 13.73
C LEU A 147 -21.48 19.31 13.91
N GLU A 148 -21.95 19.78 15.07
CA GLU A 148 -23.37 20.10 15.29
C GLU A 148 -23.86 21.26 14.41
N LEU A 149 -23.01 22.23 14.08
CA LEU A 149 -23.34 23.27 13.11
C LEU A 149 -23.36 22.74 11.68
N VAL A 150 -22.41 21.87 11.32
CA VAL A 150 -22.35 21.23 9.99
C VAL A 150 -23.56 20.31 9.78
N LYS A 151 -24.02 19.59 10.80
CA LYS A 151 -25.24 18.75 10.72
C LYS A 151 -26.49 19.55 10.34
N LYS A 152 -26.58 20.84 10.70
CA LYS A 152 -27.72 21.70 10.31
C LYS A 152 -27.80 21.94 8.80
N THR A 153 -26.71 21.73 8.06
CA THR A 153 -26.70 21.87 6.60
C THR A 153 -27.16 20.60 5.87
N TRP A 154 -27.41 19.50 6.57
CA TRP A 154 -27.73 18.20 5.94
C TRP A 154 -28.95 18.24 5.05
N VAL A 155 -30.04 18.86 5.51
CA VAL A 155 -31.29 18.97 4.73
C VAL A 155 -31.06 19.73 3.43
N VAL A 156 -30.18 20.74 3.44
CA VAL A 156 -29.88 21.57 2.28
C VAL A 156 -28.95 20.85 1.30
N LEU A 157 -27.96 20.12 1.80
CA LEU A 157 -26.95 19.45 0.98
C LEU A 157 -27.33 18.01 0.59
N GLY A 158 -28.46 17.49 1.08
CA GLY A 158 -28.86 16.10 0.85
C GLY A 158 -27.96 15.09 1.57
N MET A 159 -27.44 15.46 2.75
CA MET A 159 -26.54 14.61 3.53
C MET A 159 -27.32 13.80 4.57
N ASN A 160 -26.76 12.66 4.95
CA ASN A 160 -27.23 11.82 6.05
C ASN A 160 -26.03 11.32 6.86
N GLN A 161 -26.30 10.60 7.94
CA GLN A 161 -25.26 10.04 8.83
C GLN A 161 -24.25 9.17 8.04
N MET A 162 -24.74 8.27 7.19
CA MET A 162 -23.90 7.33 6.42
C MET A 162 -22.93 8.05 5.47
N LEU A 163 -23.39 9.08 4.77
CA LEU A 163 -22.56 9.91 3.90
C LEU A 163 -21.59 10.78 4.71
N HIS A 164 -22.01 11.24 5.90
CA HIS A 164 -21.13 11.97 6.79
C HIS A 164 -19.97 11.11 7.26
N ASP A 165 -20.24 9.91 7.75
CA ASP A 165 -19.22 8.99 8.26
C ASP A 165 -18.22 8.61 7.16
N LEU A 166 -18.72 8.37 5.94
CA LEU A 166 -17.89 8.11 4.76
C LEU A 166 -17.03 9.33 4.36
N CYS A 167 -17.59 10.53 4.38
CA CYS A 167 -16.83 11.76 4.08
C CYS A 167 -15.78 12.06 5.13
N PHE A 168 -16.13 11.89 6.41
CA PHE A 168 -15.25 12.21 7.52
C PHE A 168 -14.12 11.17 7.62
N LEU A 169 -14.42 9.88 7.39
CA LEU A 169 -13.45 8.82 7.15
C LEU A 169 -12.43 9.24 6.08
N TRP A 170 -12.91 9.67 4.92
CA TRP A 170 -12.04 10.09 3.82
C TRP A 170 -11.15 11.26 4.21
N ILE A 171 -11.70 12.28 4.90
CA ILE A 171 -10.93 13.46 5.29
C ILE A 171 -9.83 13.09 6.27
N LEU A 172 -10.14 12.36 7.35
CA LEU A 172 -9.16 11.92 8.34
C LEU A 172 -8.04 11.09 7.69
N PHE A 173 -8.42 10.12 6.85
CA PHE A 173 -7.47 9.29 6.13
C PHE A 173 -6.60 10.12 5.17
N ASN A 174 -7.22 10.96 4.33
CA ASN A 174 -6.49 11.78 3.36
C ASN A 174 -5.52 12.73 4.06
N ARG A 175 -5.92 13.33 5.19
CA ARG A 175 -5.05 14.22 5.97
C ARG A 175 -3.85 13.47 6.51
N TYR A 176 -4.05 12.31 7.15
CA TYR A 176 -2.95 11.44 7.60
C TYR A 176 -1.95 11.11 6.49
N VAL A 177 -2.45 10.82 5.27
CA VAL A 177 -1.59 10.47 4.14
C VAL A 177 -0.84 11.69 3.60
N VAL A 178 -1.50 12.83 3.43
CA VAL A 178 -0.93 14.07 2.88
C VAL A 178 0.10 14.68 3.83
N THR A 179 -0.12 14.59 5.14
CA THR A 179 0.79 15.13 6.17
C THR A 179 1.99 14.21 6.44
N GLY A 180 2.14 13.12 5.68
CA GLY A 180 3.32 12.27 5.74
C GLY A 180 3.29 11.19 6.82
N GLN A 181 2.09 10.79 7.30
CA GLN A 181 1.89 9.72 8.29
C GLN A 181 2.43 10.05 9.68
N VAL A 182 2.39 11.34 10.07
CA VAL A 182 2.93 11.81 11.36
C VAL A 182 1.98 11.48 12.52
N GLU A 183 0.71 11.87 12.41
CA GLU A 183 -0.28 11.70 13.49
C GLU A 183 -1.07 10.40 13.35
N SER A 184 -0.70 9.38 14.14
CA SER A 184 -1.35 8.06 14.11
C SER A 184 -2.80 8.10 14.60
N ASP A 185 -3.16 9.07 15.44
CA ASP A 185 -4.52 9.26 15.95
C ASP A 185 -5.54 9.50 14.83
N LEU A 186 -5.15 10.21 13.77
CA LEU A 186 -6.00 10.40 12.59
C LEU A 186 -6.28 9.07 11.87
N LEU A 187 -5.29 8.19 11.79
CA LEU A 187 -5.45 6.87 11.20
C LEU A 187 -6.35 5.98 12.07
N PHE A 188 -6.19 6.01 13.39
CA PHE A 188 -7.04 5.27 14.32
C PHE A 188 -8.49 5.76 14.28
N ALA A 189 -8.70 7.08 14.26
CA ALA A 189 -10.03 7.68 14.10
C ALA A 189 -10.67 7.27 12.77
N ALA A 190 -9.91 7.30 11.67
CA ALA A 190 -10.37 6.82 10.38
C ALA A 190 -10.75 5.33 10.42
N ASN A 191 -9.94 4.46 11.02
CA ASN A 191 -10.29 3.04 11.15
C ASN A 191 -11.53 2.80 12.01
N ASN A 192 -11.73 3.58 13.07
CA ASN A 192 -12.95 3.52 13.88
C ASN A 192 -14.20 3.91 13.07
N LEU A 193 -14.12 4.98 12.28
CA LEU A 193 -15.22 5.35 11.39
C LEU A 193 -15.46 4.32 10.28
N LEU A 194 -14.42 3.68 9.77
CA LEU A 194 -14.57 2.60 8.79
C LEU A 194 -15.36 1.41 9.36
N MET A 195 -15.23 1.11 10.65
CA MET A 195 -16.06 0.08 11.31
C MET A 195 -17.54 0.48 11.39
N GLU A 196 -17.85 1.77 11.56
CA GLU A 196 -19.23 2.26 11.48
C GLU A 196 -19.75 2.22 10.04
N VAL A 197 -18.94 2.63 9.06
CA VAL A 197 -19.27 2.52 7.63
C VAL A 197 -19.53 1.07 7.21
N GLU A 198 -18.84 0.07 7.79
CA GLU A 198 -19.13 -1.35 7.54
C GLU A 198 -20.54 -1.76 7.98
N LYS A 199 -21.04 -1.20 9.08
CA LYS A 199 -22.40 -1.46 9.56
C LYS A 199 -23.44 -0.80 8.64
N ASP A 200 -23.16 0.42 8.22
CA ASP A 200 -24.06 1.22 7.38
C ASP A 200 -24.13 0.72 5.94
N ALA A 201 -23.01 0.26 5.38
CA ALA A 201 -22.94 -0.26 4.00
C ALA A 201 -23.90 -1.42 3.75
N LYS A 202 -24.24 -2.19 4.80
CA LYS A 202 -25.20 -3.31 4.72
C LYS A 202 -26.65 -2.86 4.60
N ALA A 203 -26.96 -1.61 4.95
CA ALA A 203 -28.32 -1.08 4.99
C ALA A 203 -28.67 -0.19 3.79
N MET A 204 -27.69 0.39 3.11
CA MET A 204 -27.90 1.44 2.10
C MET A 204 -27.82 0.89 0.67
N THR A 205 -28.85 1.13 -0.13
CA THR A 205 -28.95 0.67 -1.54
C THR A 205 -28.95 1.81 -2.56
N ASP A 206 -28.59 3.01 -2.14
CA ASP A 206 -28.54 4.20 -2.99
C ASP A 206 -27.36 4.12 -4.00
N PRO A 207 -27.62 4.21 -5.33
CA PRO A 207 -26.58 4.17 -6.35
C PRO A 207 -25.47 5.22 -6.18
N ASP A 208 -25.82 6.42 -5.72
CA ASP A 208 -24.84 7.49 -5.54
C ASP A 208 -23.91 7.20 -4.35
N TYR A 209 -24.46 6.66 -3.27
CA TYR A 209 -23.69 6.17 -2.13
C TYR A 209 -22.75 5.02 -2.54
N SER A 210 -23.25 4.00 -3.26
CA SER A 210 -22.46 2.86 -3.73
C SER A 210 -21.26 3.27 -4.59
N LYS A 211 -21.42 4.32 -5.40
CA LYS A 211 -20.32 4.85 -6.21
C LYS A 211 -19.26 5.56 -5.36
N ILE A 212 -19.68 6.36 -4.39
CA ILE A 212 -18.74 7.08 -3.50
C ILE A 212 -17.99 6.07 -2.63
N ILE A 213 -18.70 5.16 -1.96
CA ILE A 213 -18.07 4.19 -1.06
C ILE A 213 -17.06 3.32 -1.82
N SER A 214 -17.41 2.83 -3.02
CA SER A 214 -16.49 2.07 -3.87
C SER A 214 -15.23 2.87 -4.24
N SER A 215 -15.37 4.15 -4.59
CA SER A 215 -14.25 5.02 -4.95
C SER A 215 -13.35 5.32 -3.75
N THR A 216 -13.96 5.63 -2.60
CA THR A 216 -13.26 5.96 -1.35
C THR A 216 -12.51 4.74 -0.82
N LEU A 217 -13.20 3.60 -0.66
CA LEU A 217 -12.63 2.37 -0.17
C LEU A 217 -11.59 1.78 -1.13
N GLY A 218 -11.78 1.89 -2.45
CA GLY A 218 -10.78 1.49 -3.43
C GLY A 218 -9.47 2.28 -3.30
N THR A 219 -9.56 3.57 -2.95
CA THR A 219 -8.39 4.42 -2.73
C THR A 219 -7.67 4.07 -1.43
N ILE A 220 -8.42 3.89 -0.34
CA ILE A 220 -7.90 3.46 0.96
C ILE A 220 -7.22 2.09 0.83
N LEU A 221 -7.91 1.14 0.21
CA LEU A 221 -7.42 -0.22 -0.01
C LEU A 221 -6.14 -0.23 -0.84
N GLY A 222 -6.12 0.48 -1.97
CA GLY A 222 -4.94 0.56 -2.83
C GLY A 222 -3.73 1.21 -2.15
N TRP A 223 -3.96 2.16 -1.22
CA TRP A 223 -2.90 2.74 -0.40
C TRP A 223 -2.38 1.76 0.66
N ALA A 224 -3.28 1.02 1.32
CA ALA A 224 -2.94 0.05 2.36
C ALA A 224 -2.19 -1.14 1.77
N GLU A 225 -2.69 -1.72 0.67
CA GLU A 225 -2.08 -2.87 -0.01
C GLU A 225 -0.65 -2.59 -0.46
N LYS A 226 -0.35 -1.38 -0.98
CA LYS A 226 1.02 -0.99 -1.37
C LYS A 226 2.02 -1.10 -0.22
N ARG A 227 1.59 -0.79 1.01
CA ARG A 227 2.42 -0.92 2.21
C ARG A 227 2.46 -2.34 2.71
N LEU A 228 1.31 -3.01 2.78
CA LEU A 228 1.19 -4.37 3.32
C LEU A 228 1.91 -5.41 2.45
N LEU A 229 1.95 -5.25 1.13
CA LEU A 229 2.70 -6.14 0.24
C LEU A 229 4.22 -6.10 0.45
N ALA A 230 4.73 -5.10 1.16
CA ALA A 230 6.14 -4.95 1.54
C ALA A 230 6.26 -4.38 2.98
N TYR A 231 5.43 -4.85 3.92
CA TYR A 231 5.33 -4.27 5.26
C TYR A 231 6.66 -4.22 6.02
N HIS A 232 7.59 -5.14 5.74
CA HIS A 232 8.94 -5.14 6.33
C HIS A 232 9.74 -3.85 6.04
N ASN A 233 9.37 -3.09 5.00
CA ASN A 233 10.03 -1.84 4.63
C ASN A 233 9.38 -0.60 5.26
N TYR A 234 8.15 -0.72 5.76
CA TYR A 234 7.34 0.41 6.24
C TYR A 234 7.07 0.32 7.75
N PHE A 235 7.11 -0.88 8.31
CA PHE A 235 6.76 -1.13 9.71
C PHE A 235 7.89 -1.83 10.44
N HIS A 236 8.03 -1.48 11.72
CA HIS A 236 9.05 -1.91 12.65
C HIS A 236 8.41 -2.17 14.03
N SER A 237 9.21 -2.55 15.03
CA SER A 237 8.74 -2.75 16.40
C SER A 237 8.01 -1.54 16.98
N ASP A 238 8.36 -0.34 16.53
CA ASP A 238 7.97 0.93 17.15
C ASP A 238 6.63 1.46 16.61
N ASN A 239 6.11 0.90 15.51
CA ASN A 239 4.86 1.34 14.87
C ASN A 239 3.91 0.17 14.57
N THR A 240 3.96 -0.89 15.36
CA THR A 240 3.13 -2.11 15.20
C THR A 240 1.64 -1.83 15.26
N GLU A 241 1.21 -0.89 16.10
CA GLU A 241 -0.20 -0.47 16.21
C GLU A 241 -0.71 0.16 14.91
N THR A 242 0.14 0.96 14.22
CA THR A 242 -0.21 1.53 12.92
C THR A 242 -0.36 0.44 11.87
N MET A 243 0.51 -0.58 11.88
CA MET A 243 0.39 -1.73 10.98
C MET A 243 -0.92 -2.47 11.20
N GLU A 244 -1.26 -2.75 12.46
CA GLU A 244 -2.53 -3.38 12.83
C GLU A 244 -3.73 -2.59 12.29
N CYS A 245 -3.69 -1.27 12.43
CA CYS A 245 -4.70 -0.37 11.87
C CYS A 245 -4.78 -0.45 10.34
N VAL A 246 -3.63 -0.45 9.64
CA VAL A 246 -3.59 -0.55 8.18
C VAL A 246 -4.11 -1.91 7.68
N VAL A 247 -3.80 -3.01 8.36
CA VAL A 247 -4.34 -4.34 8.04
C VAL A 247 -5.86 -4.35 8.25
N SER A 248 -6.35 -3.81 9.37
CA SER A 248 -7.78 -3.65 9.64
C SER A 248 -8.47 -2.90 8.52
N MET A 249 -7.95 -1.73 8.13
CA MET A 249 -8.53 -0.92 7.06
C MET A 249 -8.54 -1.64 5.71
N ALA A 250 -7.47 -2.36 5.36
CA ALA A 250 -7.41 -3.13 4.12
C ALA A 250 -8.44 -4.26 4.10
N VAL A 251 -8.56 -5.02 5.19
CA VAL A 251 -9.52 -6.13 5.29
C VAL A 251 -10.96 -5.62 5.27
N LEU A 252 -11.28 -4.57 6.04
CA LEU A 252 -12.61 -3.97 6.08
C LEU A 252 -13.01 -3.36 4.73
N SER A 253 -12.11 -2.59 4.10
CA SER A 253 -12.38 -1.99 2.78
C SER A 253 -12.66 -3.07 1.75
N ALA A 254 -11.83 -4.11 1.72
CA ALA A 254 -12.02 -5.24 0.82
C ALA A 254 -13.32 -6.00 1.07
N LYS A 255 -13.68 -6.20 2.35
CA LYS A 255 -14.91 -6.86 2.76
C LYS A 255 -16.12 -6.11 2.21
N ILE A 256 -16.22 -4.81 2.49
CA ILE A 256 -17.33 -3.97 2.04
C ILE A 256 -17.43 -3.97 0.50
N MET A 257 -16.30 -3.91 -0.21
CA MET A 257 -16.28 -3.94 -1.68
C MET A 257 -16.69 -5.29 -2.30
N VAL A 258 -16.55 -6.41 -1.59
CA VAL A 258 -16.93 -7.75 -2.08
C VAL A 258 -18.40 -8.10 -1.74
N GLU A 259 -18.97 -7.47 -0.71
CA GLU A 259 -20.35 -7.69 -0.26
C GLU A 259 -21.41 -7.26 -1.29
N ASP A 260 -21.06 -6.46 -2.31
CA ASP A 260 -21.95 -6.00 -3.39
C ASP A 260 -22.41 -7.11 -4.37
N ILE A 261 -21.96 -8.38 -4.18
CA ILE A 261 -22.10 -9.45 -5.21
C ILE A 261 -22.75 -10.78 -4.69
N SER A 262 -23.07 -10.99 -3.41
CA SER A 262 -23.41 -12.37 -2.94
C SER A 262 -24.55 -12.54 -1.91
N HIS A 263 -25.44 -13.50 -2.21
CA HIS A 263 -26.55 -14.01 -1.38
C HIS A 263 -26.14 -14.64 -0.03
N GLU A 264 -27.14 -14.86 0.83
CA GLU A 264 -27.14 -14.62 2.28
C GLU A 264 -26.71 -15.78 3.21
N TYR A 265 -26.44 -16.98 2.72
CA TYR A 265 -26.16 -18.15 3.60
C TYR A 265 -24.70 -18.66 3.65
N HIS A 266 -23.79 -18.09 2.85
CA HIS A 266 -22.34 -18.43 2.86
C HIS A 266 -21.43 -17.32 3.43
N ARG A 267 -22.01 -16.28 4.03
CA ARG A 267 -21.34 -15.00 4.33
C ARG A 267 -20.18 -15.09 5.33
N THR A 268 -20.40 -15.62 6.54
CA THR A 268 -19.38 -15.59 7.60
C THR A 268 -18.14 -16.43 7.30
N ARG A 269 -18.31 -17.59 6.64
CA ARG A 269 -17.17 -18.44 6.26
C ARG A 269 -16.34 -17.78 5.16
N LYS A 270 -17.02 -17.20 4.15
CA LYS A 270 -16.37 -16.49 3.04
C LYS A 270 -15.66 -15.22 3.52
N GLU A 271 -16.20 -14.50 4.52
CA GLU A 271 -15.55 -13.32 5.11
C GLU A 271 -14.23 -13.67 5.82
N ILE A 272 -14.25 -14.71 6.66
CA ILE A 272 -13.04 -15.19 7.35
C ILE A 272 -12.01 -15.68 6.32
N ASP A 273 -12.48 -16.38 5.28
CA ASP A 273 -11.61 -16.87 4.21
C ASP A 273 -10.98 -15.72 3.40
N LEU A 274 -11.72 -14.64 3.11
CA LEU A 274 -11.19 -13.46 2.39
C LEU A 274 -10.12 -12.71 3.18
N ALA A 275 -10.38 -12.44 4.46
CA ALA A 275 -9.40 -11.80 5.34
C ALA A 275 -8.12 -12.64 5.44
N ARG A 276 -8.30 -13.96 5.59
CA ARG A 276 -7.22 -14.94 5.65
C ARG A 276 -6.40 -14.96 4.35
N GLU A 277 -7.05 -15.06 3.19
CA GLU A 277 -6.38 -15.10 1.89
C GLU A 277 -5.57 -13.82 1.61
N ARG A 278 -6.13 -12.65 1.95
CA ARG A 278 -5.43 -11.38 1.76
C ARG A 278 -4.21 -11.25 2.67
N VAL A 279 -4.36 -11.61 3.95
CA VAL A 279 -3.24 -11.55 4.89
C VAL A 279 -2.17 -12.59 4.54
N ASP A 280 -2.55 -13.79 4.08
CA ASP A 280 -1.60 -14.76 3.51
C ASP A 280 -0.80 -14.14 2.36
N ASN A 281 -1.48 -13.50 1.40
CA ASN A 281 -0.83 -12.81 0.28
C ASN A 281 0.11 -11.68 0.74
N TYR A 282 -0.27 -10.89 1.74
CA TYR A 282 0.58 -9.83 2.29
C TYR A 282 1.84 -10.40 2.95
N ILE A 283 1.71 -11.45 3.77
CA ILE A 283 2.84 -12.16 4.39
C ILE A 283 3.79 -12.69 3.33
N ARG A 284 3.26 -13.46 2.36
CA ARG A 284 4.07 -14.09 1.31
C ARG A 284 4.79 -13.05 0.44
N SER A 285 4.08 -12.00 0.04
CA SER A 285 4.66 -10.92 -0.79
C SER A 285 5.77 -10.18 -0.03
N SER A 286 5.47 -9.74 1.20
CA SER A 286 6.38 -8.95 2.01
C SER A 286 7.66 -9.71 2.35
N LEU A 287 7.56 -10.99 2.67
CA LEU A 287 8.72 -11.83 2.94
C LEU A 287 9.55 -12.14 1.70
N ARG A 288 8.94 -12.28 0.52
CA ARG A 288 9.70 -12.40 -0.73
C ARG A 288 10.51 -11.13 -0.99
N VAL A 289 9.92 -9.95 -0.78
CA VAL A 289 10.63 -8.67 -0.91
C VAL A 289 11.76 -8.58 0.13
N ALA A 290 11.49 -8.89 1.39
CA ALA A 290 12.48 -8.89 2.46
C ALA A 290 13.61 -9.89 2.23
N PHE A 291 13.31 -11.09 1.69
CA PHE A 291 14.30 -12.09 1.31
C PHE A 291 15.21 -11.58 0.20
N VAL A 292 14.65 -10.97 -0.85
CA VAL A 292 15.44 -10.38 -1.95
C VAL A 292 16.31 -9.24 -1.43
N GLN A 293 15.79 -8.39 -0.54
CA GLN A 293 16.58 -7.33 0.06
C GLN A 293 17.72 -7.87 0.94
N ALA A 294 17.45 -8.90 1.75
CA ALA A 294 18.46 -9.59 2.52
C ALA A 294 19.52 -10.22 1.60
N SER A 295 19.12 -10.87 0.51
CA SER A 295 20.05 -11.48 -0.45
C SER A 295 20.96 -10.43 -1.11
N PHE A 296 20.43 -9.27 -1.51
CA PHE A 296 21.24 -8.15 -2.01
C PHE A 296 22.17 -7.58 -0.93
N GLN A 297 21.69 -7.35 0.28
CA GLN A 297 22.49 -6.77 1.36
C GLN A 297 23.65 -7.69 1.76
N TYR A 298 23.40 -8.99 1.90
CA TYR A 298 24.44 -9.97 2.22
C TYR A 298 25.36 -10.25 1.02
N MET A 299 24.91 -10.05 -0.22
CA MET A 299 25.76 -10.10 -1.40
C MET A 299 26.74 -8.93 -1.39
N ILE A 300 26.26 -7.71 -1.11
CA ILE A 300 27.11 -6.51 -0.96
C ILE A 300 28.09 -6.69 0.20
N GLN A 301 27.61 -7.17 1.35
CA GLN A 301 28.47 -7.43 2.52
C GLN A 301 29.52 -8.51 2.23
N GLY A 302 29.15 -9.56 1.49
CA GLY A 302 30.06 -10.58 0.96
C GLY A 302 31.09 -9.97 0.01
N CYS A 303 30.68 -9.12 -0.94
CA CYS A 303 31.57 -8.41 -1.86
C CYS A 303 32.53 -7.45 -1.14
N VAL A 304 32.05 -6.72 -0.13
CA VAL A 304 32.88 -5.81 0.69
C VAL A 304 33.86 -6.61 1.54
N LEU A 305 33.45 -7.73 2.14
CA LEU A 305 34.35 -8.66 2.85
C LEU A 305 35.39 -9.28 1.91
N ILE A 306 34.99 -9.66 0.69
CA ILE A 306 35.90 -10.15 -0.35
C ILE A 306 36.91 -9.07 -0.72
N LEU A 307 36.46 -7.83 -0.96
CA LEU A 307 37.33 -6.70 -1.28
C LEU A 307 38.30 -6.39 -0.14
N PHE A 308 37.81 -6.38 1.11
CA PHE A 308 38.62 -6.14 2.29
C PHE A 308 39.63 -7.26 2.53
N LYS A 309 39.25 -8.53 2.30
CA LYS A 309 40.16 -9.67 2.36
C LYS A 309 41.22 -9.63 1.25
N GLN A 310 40.84 -9.26 0.02
CA GLN A 310 41.80 -9.04 -1.07
C GLN A 310 42.80 -7.92 -0.77
N ILE A 311 42.34 -6.82 -0.16
CA ILE A 311 43.22 -5.73 0.30
C ILE A 311 44.16 -6.25 1.41
N MET A 312 43.64 -6.99 2.39
CA MET A 312 44.45 -7.56 3.48
C MET A 312 45.42 -8.65 3.00
N GLU A 313 45.07 -9.45 2.00
CA GLU A 313 45.97 -10.43 1.37
C GLU A 313 47.05 -9.74 0.51
N LYS A 314 46.72 -8.62 -0.17
CA LYS A 314 47.73 -7.76 -0.82
C LYS A 314 48.70 -7.15 0.19
N LEU A 315 48.23 -6.75 1.37
CA LEU A 315 49.10 -6.23 2.45
C LEU A 315 49.95 -7.33 3.11
N LYS A 316 49.48 -8.58 3.14
CA LYS A 316 50.20 -9.74 3.71
C LYS A 316 51.15 -10.43 2.73
N SER A 317 51.01 -10.22 1.42
CA SER A 317 51.80 -10.91 0.38
C SER A 317 53.16 -10.29 0.04
N SER A 318 53.76 -9.52 0.96
CA SER A 318 55.22 -9.22 0.87
C SER A 318 56.08 -10.49 1.05
N LYS A 319 55.56 -11.60 1.60
CA LYS A 319 56.29 -12.88 1.68
C LYS A 319 55.39 -14.12 1.56
N ARG A 320 55.12 -14.55 0.31
CA ARG A 320 55.03 -15.94 -0.20
C ARG A 320 54.01 -16.05 -1.33
N SER A 321 54.46 -16.62 -2.43
CA SER A 321 53.66 -17.11 -3.54
C SER A 321 52.83 -18.33 -3.13
N SER A 322 51.51 -18.29 -3.29
CA SER A 322 50.66 -19.50 -3.29
C SER A 322 49.53 -19.36 -4.30
N LYS A 323 49.33 -20.44 -5.06
CA LYS A 323 48.36 -20.63 -6.14
C LYS A 323 46.96 -20.08 -5.80
N ASN A 324 46.37 -19.42 -6.79
CA ASN A 324 44.99 -18.95 -6.84
C ASN A 324 44.00 -20.02 -6.36
N GLN A 325 43.50 -19.88 -5.14
CA GLN A 325 42.22 -20.42 -4.71
C GLN A 325 41.34 -19.23 -4.38
N GLN A 326 40.35 -19.02 -5.24
CA GLN A 326 39.41 -17.91 -5.17
C GLN A 326 38.45 -18.20 -4.00
N ASN A 327 38.90 -17.90 -2.78
CA ASN A 327 38.18 -18.14 -1.54
C ASN A 327 36.97 -17.19 -1.43
N GLN A 328 35.82 -17.62 -1.93
CA GLN A 328 34.53 -16.98 -1.69
C GLN A 328 34.02 -17.46 -0.31
N CYS A 329 33.83 -16.55 0.64
CA CYS A 329 33.00 -16.86 1.81
C CYS A 329 31.61 -17.26 1.30
N PRO A 330 31.05 -18.43 1.68
CA PRO A 330 29.88 -18.93 1.00
C PRO A 330 28.66 -18.07 1.36
N PHE A 331 28.30 -17.17 0.45
CA PHE A 331 27.18 -16.25 0.53
C PHE A 331 25.89 -16.89 1.10
N LEU A 332 25.60 -18.14 0.70
CA LEU A 332 24.42 -18.87 1.17
C LEU A 332 24.44 -19.22 2.65
N SER A 333 25.62 -19.42 3.25
CA SER A 333 25.70 -19.65 4.70
C SER A 333 25.36 -18.39 5.50
N ILE A 334 25.74 -17.21 4.99
CA ILE A 334 25.39 -15.92 5.57
C ILE A 334 23.90 -15.63 5.34
N LEU A 335 23.41 -15.90 4.13
CA LEU A 335 22.00 -15.76 3.78
C LEU A 335 21.13 -16.64 4.69
N ALA A 336 21.52 -17.90 4.94
CA ALA A 336 20.79 -18.78 5.83
C ALA A 336 20.65 -18.20 7.25
N GLN A 337 21.73 -17.62 7.78
CA GLN A 337 21.69 -16.96 9.08
C GLN A 337 20.79 -15.71 9.07
N GLY A 338 20.84 -14.92 8.00
CA GLY A 338 19.96 -13.76 7.81
C GLY A 338 18.48 -14.15 7.70
N VAL A 339 18.16 -15.23 6.99
CA VAL A 339 16.80 -15.78 6.86
C VAL A 339 16.31 -16.31 8.20
N SER A 340 17.15 -16.99 8.97
CA SER A 340 16.83 -17.43 10.33
C SER A 340 16.49 -16.22 11.22
N THR A 341 17.32 -15.16 11.20
CA THR A 341 17.04 -13.92 11.94
C THR A 341 15.72 -13.26 11.48
N LEU A 342 15.46 -13.20 10.18
CA LEU A 342 14.22 -12.66 9.62
C LEU A 342 12.99 -13.47 10.09
N ALA A 343 13.09 -14.80 10.10
CA ALA A 343 12.02 -15.67 10.60
C ALA A 343 11.73 -15.44 12.08
N PHE A 344 12.77 -15.28 12.91
CA PHE A 344 12.59 -14.98 14.33
C PHE A 344 12.00 -13.58 14.55
N SER A 345 12.41 -12.56 13.79
CA SER A 345 11.81 -11.23 13.90
C SER A 345 10.35 -11.22 13.45
N GLU A 346 10.02 -11.92 12.36
CA GLU A 346 8.65 -12.05 11.85
C GLU A 346 7.74 -12.73 12.88
N LYS A 347 8.23 -13.82 13.50
CA LYS A 347 7.52 -14.51 14.59
C LYS A 347 7.29 -13.63 15.81
N ALA A 348 8.26 -12.78 16.16
CA ALA A 348 8.21 -11.97 17.37
C ALA A 348 7.36 -10.70 17.22
N ILE A 349 7.47 -10.03 16.06
CA ILE A 349 6.91 -8.69 15.85
C ILE A 349 5.56 -8.77 15.13
N PHE A 350 5.51 -9.41 13.96
CA PHE A 350 4.37 -9.31 13.06
C PHE A 350 3.36 -10.45 13.20
N SER A 351 3.84 -11.67 13.44
CA SER A 351 2.99 -12.85 13.57
C SER A 351 1.91 -12.74 14.67
N PRO A 352 2.18 -12.16 15.86
CA PRO A 352 1.15 -11.97 16.89
C PRO A 352 0.02 -11.03 16.44
N LEU A 353 0.35 -9.98 15.68
CA LEU A 353 -0.61 -9.02 15.13
C LEU A 353 -1.48 -9.69 14.06
N LEU A 354 -0.82 -10.36 13.11
CA LEU A 354 -1.49 -10.99 11.98
C LEU A 354 -2.32 -12.22 12.37
N LYS A 355 -2.10 -12.81 13.56
CA LYS A 355 -2.88 -13.94 14.09
C LYS A 355 -4.38 -13.63 14.20
N ARG A 356 -4.76 -12.33 14.32
CA ARG A 356 -6.17 -11.89 14.34
C ARG A 356 -6.92 -12.22 13.05
N TRP A 357 -6.25 -12.23 11.91
CA TRP A 357 -6.86 -12.52 10.60
C TRP A 357 -6.37 -13.84 10.00
N HIS A 358 -5.15 -14.26 10.33
CA HIS A 358 -4.57 -15.51 9.83
C HIS A 358 -3.99 -16.35 10.99
N PRO A 359 -4.70 -17.38 11.46
CA PRO A 359 -4.27 -18.17 12.63
C PRO A 359 -2.85 -18.76 12.53
N LEU A 360 -2.42 -19.08 11.30
CA LEU A 360 -1.11 -19.66 10.99
C LEU A 360 -0.12 -18.66 10.37
N ALA A 361 -0.18 -17.38 10.75
CA ALA A 361 0.63 -16.31 10.14
C ALA A 361 2.14 -16.63 10.15
N ALA A 362 2.69 -17.08 11.29
CA ALA A 362 4.10 -17.45 11.39
C ALA A 362 4.43 -18.68 10.52
N GLY A 363 3.51 -19.65 10.42
CA GLY A 363 3.66 -20.83 9.58
C GLY A 363 3.78 -20.48 8.09
N VAL A 364 2.89 -19.62 7.59
CA VAL A 364 2.94 -19.10 6.21
C VAL A 364 4.25 -18.35 5.94
N ALA A 365 4.68 -17.56 6.93
CA ALA A 365 5.92 -16.82 6.84
C ALA A 365 7.14 -17.73 6.66
N VAL A 366 7.30 -18.72 7.54
CA VAL A 366 8.45 -19.62 7.48
C VAL A 366 8.39 -20.56 6.28
N ALA A 367 7.20 -20.99 5.83
CA ALA A 367 7.05 -21.74 4.59
C ALA A 367 7.51 -20.93 3.37
N THR A 368 7.21 -19.62 3.34
CA THR A 368 7.65 -18.71 2.28
C THR A 368 9.17 -18.56 2.28
N LEU A 369 9.77 -18.29 3.43
CA LEU A 369 11.23 -18.18 3.57
C LEU A 369 11.93 -19.48 3.22
N HIS A 370 11.37 -20.61 3.66
CA HIS A 370 11.86 -21.93 3.36
C HIS A 370 11.90 -22.20 1.85
N SER A 371 10.81 -21.87 1.14
CA SER A 371 10.73 -22.00 -0.32
C SER A 371 11.75 -21.10 -1.03
N CYS A 372 11.88 -19.84 -0.60
CA CYS A 372 12.82 -18.88 -1.20
C CYS A 372 14.28 -19.36 -1.07
N TYR A 373 14.72 -19.71 0.14
CA TYR A 373 16.07 -20.22 0.36
C TYR A 373 16.29 -21.59 -0.31
N GLY A 374 15.28 -22.46 -0.29
CA GLY A 374 15.35 -23.78 -0.92
C GLY A 374 15.60 -23.72 -2.42
N ASN A 375 15.06 -22.72 -3.13
CA ASN A 375 15.33 -22.51 -4.55
C ASN A 375 16.80 -22.13 -4.80
N GLU A 376 17.34 -21.19 -4.01
CA GLU A 376 18.75 -20.79 -4.09
C GLU A 376 19.70 -21.96 -3.75
N LEU A 377 19.35 -22.75 -2.73
CA LEU A 377 20.13 -23.92 -2.32
C LEU A 377 20.15 -24.99 -3.43
N LYS A 378 19.01 -25.28 -4.06
CA LYS A 378 18.93 -26.23 -5.18
C LYS A 378 19.81 -25.79 -6.35
N GLN A 379 19.78 -24.50 -6.69
CA GLN A 379 20.65 -23.96 -7.72
C GLN A 379 22.13 -24.11 -7.35
N PHE A 380 22.51 -23.84 -6.11
CA PHE A 380 23.87 -24.02 -5.62
C PHE A 380 24.33 -25.47 -5.67
N VAL A 381 23.51 -26.41 -5.19
CA VAL A 381 23.85 -27.83 -5.14
C VAL A 381 24.07 -28.42 -6.54
N SER A 382 23.28 -27.99 -7.54
CA SER A 382 23.46 -28.44 -8.92
C SER A 382 24.77 -27.96 -9.57
N GLY A 383 25.41 -26.91 -9.03
CA GLY A 383 26.69 -26.38 -9.50
C GLY A 383 27.94 -26.98 -8.83
N ILE A 384 27.79 -27.93 -7.89
CA ILE A 384 28.92 -28.49 -7.13
C ILE A 384 29.60 -29.62 -7.91
N GLY A 385 30.91 -29.47 -8.14
CA GLY A 385 31.77 -30.52 -8.72
C GLY A 385 32.55 -31.34 -7.68
N ASP A 386 33.16 -30.69 -6.70
CA ASP A 386 34.05 -31.32 -5.70
C ASP A 386 33.68 -30.88 -4.28
N LEU A 387 33.94 -31.75 -3.29
CA LEU A 387 33.73 -31.44 -1.89
C LEU A 387 34.77 -30.43 -1.36
N THR A 388 34.31 -29.27 -0.91
CA THR A 388 35.11 -28.23 -0.24
C THR A 388 34.58 -27.93 1.16
N PRO A 389 35.42 -27.42 2.08
CA PRO A 389 34.96 -27.02 3.42
C PRO A 389 33.86 -25.94 3.38
N ASP A 390 33.89 -25.04 2.39
CA ASP A 390 32.88 -23.99 2.22
C ASP A 390 31.51 -24.58 1.84
N ILE A 391 31.48 -25.61 0.99
CA ILE A 391 30.24 -26.34 0.65
C ILE A 391 29.66 -27.03 1.89
N LEU A 392 30.50 -27.66 2.71
CA LEU A 392 30.05 -28.26 3.97
C LEU A 392 29.48 -27.21 4.93
N GLN A 393 30.04 -26.00 4.95
CA GLN A 393 29.51 -24.90 5.74
C GLN A 393 28.13 -24.46 5.25
N VAL A 394 27.91 -24.35 3.94
CA VAL A 394 26.58 -24.04 3.36
C VAL A 394 25.55 -25.10 3.72
N LEU A 395 25.88 -26.38 3.52
CA LEU A 395 24.93 -27.47 3.74
C LEU A 395 24.59 -27.61 5.23
N ARG A 396 25.55 -27.39 6.14
CA ARG A 396 25.28 -27.33 7.60
C ARG A 396 24.42 -26.12 7.99
N ALA A 397 24.66 -24.96 7.38
CA ALA A 397 23.85 -23.78 7.62
C ALA A 397 22.41 -23.96 7.10
N ALA A 398 22.23 -24.62 5.96
CA ALA A 398 20.94 -24.99 5.40
C ALA A 398 20.16 -25.97 6.30
N ASP A 399 20.83 -27.02 6.81
CA ASP A 399 20.24 -27.99 7.75
C ASP A 399 19.79 -27.30 9.05
N LYS A 400 20.62 -26.42 9.60
CA LYS A 400 20.24 -25.62 10.77
C LYS A 400 19.04 -24.72 10.48
N LEU A 401 19.05 -24.01 9.35
CA LEU A 401 17.94 -23.14 8.95
C LEU A 401 16.63 -23.93 8.82
N GLU A 402 16.65 -25.09 8.18
CA GLU A 402 15.48 -25.95 8.05
C GLU A 402 14.89 -26.29 9.43
N LYS A 403 15.74 -26.73 10.37
CA LYS A 403 15.32 -27.05 11.75
C LYS A 403 14.68 -25.85 12.45
N ASP A 404 15.30 -24.67 12.34
CA ASP A 404 14.77 -23.43 12.92
C ASP A 404 13.38 -23.10 12.34
N LEU A 405 13.22 -23.15 11.00
CA LEU A 405 11.96 -22.83 10.33
C LEU A 405 10.86 -23.85 10.64
N VAL A 406 11.18 -25.15 10.61
CA VAL A 406 10.23 -26.22 10.95
C VAL A 406 9.78 -26.11 12.40
N GLN A 407 10.69 -25.80 13.32
CA GLN A 407 10.32 -25.58 14.72
C GLN A 407 9.29 -24.46 14.87
N ILE A 408 9.50 -23.32 14.19
CA ILE A 408 8.55 -22.20 14.21
C ILE A 408 7.19 -22.62 13.62
N ALA A 409 7.19 -23.37 12.51
CA ALA A 409 5.96 -23.86 11.88
C ALA A 409 5.17 -24.79 12.83
N VAL A 410 5.86 -25.71 13.50
CA VAL A 410 5.25 -26.65 14.47
C VAL A 410 4.66 -25.91 15.66
N GLU A 411 5.42 -24.99 16.26
CA GLU A 411 4.96 -24.19 17.40
C GLU A 411 3.74 -23.32 17.05
N ASN A 412 3.68 -22.79 15.81
CA ASN A 412 2.54 -22.01 15.36
C ASN A 412 1.28 -22.86 15.09
N SER A 413 1.43 -24.18 14.93
CA SER A 413 0.35 -25.09 14.56
C SER A 413 -0.37 -25.78 15.71
N VAL A 414 0.04 -25.51 16.97
CA VAL A 414 -0.50 -26.15 18.18
C VAL A 414 -2.02 -25.99 18.29
N ASP A 415 -2.54 -24.83 17.90
CA ASP A 415 -3.97 -24.51 17.96
C ASP A 415 -4.72 -24.79 16.63
N SER A 416 -4.07 -25.43 15.65
CA SER A 416 -4.64 -25.62 14.30
C SER A 416 -5.48 -26.91 14.20
N GLU A 417 -6.60 -26.85 13.48
CA GLU A 417 -7.44 -28.04 13.18
C GLU A 417 -6.67 -29.12 12.40
N ASP A 418 -5.75 -28.72 11.52
CA ASP A 418 -4.95 -29.63 10.71
C ASP A 418 -3.62 -30.04 11.38
N GLY A 419 -3.34 -29.53 12.58
CA GLY A 419 -2.06 -29.72 13.28
C GLY A 419 -0.84 -29.28 12.47
N GLY A 420 -0.98 -28.29 11.59
CA GLY A 420 0.11 -27.74 10.77
C GLY A 420 0.45 -28.57 9.53
N LYS A 421 -0.31 -29.63 9.22
CA LYS A 421 -0.02 -30.52 8.09
C LYS A 421 0.04 -29.79 6.75
N SER A 422 -0.80 -28.78 6.52
CA SER A 422 -0.78 -27.98 5.30
C SER A 422 0.54 -27.22 5.15
N ILE A 423 0.96 -26.50 6.18
CA ILE A 423 2.20 -25.72 6.21
C ILE A 423 3.43 -26.63 6.06
N ILE A 424 3.49 -27.74 6.79
CA ILE A 424 4.63 -28.67 6.70
C ILE A 424 4.74 -29.30 5.30
N ARG A 425 3.62 -29.52 4.59
CA ARG A 425 3.66 -29.98 3.19
C ARG A 425 4.26 -28.94 2.23
N GLU A 426 4.16 -27.65 2.54
CA GLU A 426 4.82 -26.59 1.77
C GLU A 426 6.34 -26.53 2.01
N MET A 427 6.84 -27.23 3.04
CA MET A 427 8.25 -27.24 3.44
C MET A 427 8.91 -28.62 3.23
N PRO A 428 9.11 -29.06 1.96
CA PRO A 428 9.82 -30.30 1.69
C PRO A 428 11.29 -30.19 2.14
N PRO A 429 11.89 -31.23 2.73
CA PRO A 429 13.24 -31.15 3.26
C PRO A 429 14.26 -30.76 2.17
N TYR A 430 15.26 -29.97 2.54
CA TYR A 430 16.41 -29.59 1.73
C TYR A 430 17.35 -30.75 1.44
N GLU A 431 17.23 -31.85 2.20
CA GLU A 431 18.06 -33.05 2.06
C GLU A 431 19.57 -32.77 2.18
N ALA A 432 19.96 -31.74 2.95
CA ALA A 432 21.36 -31.32 3.05
C ALA A 432 22.30 -32.46 3.49
N GLU A 433 21.86 -33.32 4.40
CA GLU A 433 22.62 -34.51 4.82
C GLU A 433 22.81 -35.54 3.71
N SER A 434 21.81 -35.74 2.84
CA SER A 434 21.89 -36.67 1.72
C SER A 434 22.91 -36.16 0.69
N VAL A 435 22.90 -34.85 0.42
CA VAL A 435 23.87 -34.18 -0.44
C VAL A 435 25.28 -34.29 0.13
N ILE A 436 25.47 -34.02 1.43
CA ILE A 436 26.76 -34.20 2.11
C ILE A 436 27.24 -35.64 1.95
N SER A 437 26.38 -36.63 2.21
CA SER A 437 26.72 -38.06 2.11
C SER A 437 27.20 -38.43 0.70
N ASN A 438 26.50 -37.96 -0.34
CA ASN A 438 26.87 -38.21 -1.73
C ASN A 438 28.20 -37.54 -2.12
N LEU A 439 28.42 -36.30 -1.68
CA LEU A 439 29.68 -35.58 -1.91
C LEU A 439 30.86 -36.23 -1.20
N VAL A 440 30.68 -36.69 0.04
CA VAL A 440 31.70 -37.42 0.80
C VAL A 440 32.06 -38.73 0.11
N LYS A 441 31.05 -39.49 -0.36
CA LYS A 441 31.30 -40.73 -1.14
C LYS A 441 32.12 -40.45 -2.40
N SER A 442 31.71 -39.46 -3.19
CA SER A 442 32.43 -39.05 -4.42
C SER A 442 33.87 -38.58 -4.14
N TRP A 443 34.06 -37.83 -3.05
CA TRP A 443 35.38 -37.39 -2.63
C TRP A 443 36.27 -38.56 -2.22
N ILE A 444 35.73 -39.52 -1.45
CA ILE A 444 36.45 -40.73 -1.04
C ILE A 444 36.87 -41.56 -2.26
N THR A 445 35.96 -41.80 -3.21
CA THR A 445 36.28 -42.56 -4.43
C THR A 445 37.37 -41.86 -5.24
N THR A 446 37.26 -40.56 -5.45
CA THR A 446 38.28 -39.77 -6.16
C THR A 446 39.65 -39.83 -5.48
N ARG A 447 39.69 -39.81 -4.14
CA ARG A 447 40.94 -39.92 -3.37
C ARG A 447 41.52 -41.33 -3.42
N LEU A 448 40.69 -42.36 -3.37
CA LEU A 448 41.11 -43.76 -3.51
C LEU A 448 41.69 -44.02 -4.91
N ASP A 449 41.05 -43.49 -5.97
CA ASP A 449 41.54 -43.64 -7.34
C ASP A 449 42.89 -42.95 -7.53
N ARG A 450 43.05 -41.72 -7.02
CA ARG A 450 44.34 -41.00 -7.04
C ARG A 450 45.43 -41.73 -6.26
N LEU A 451 45.07 -42.35 -5.12
CA LEU A 451 46.01 -43.14 -4.33
C LEU A 451 46.43 -44.40 -5.10
N LYS A 452 45.49 -45.09 -5.74
CA LYS A 452 45.75 -46.25 -6.57
C LYS A 452 46.71 -45.91 -7.72
N GLU A 453 46.43 -44.84 -8.46
CA GLU A 453 47.33 -44.35 -9.51
C GLU A 453 48.72 -43.97 -8.98
N TRP A 454 48.79 -43.38 -7.78
CA TRP A 454 50.05 -43.03 -7.16
C TRP A 454 50.85 -44.28 -6.77
N VAL A 455 50.20 -45.30 -6.21
CA VAL A 455 50.82 -46.60 -5.90
C VAL A 455 51.31 -47.27 -7.18
N ASP A 456 50.51 -47.33 -8.23
CA ASP A 456 50.87 -47.91 -9.52
C ASP A 456 52.09 -47.21 -10.14
N ARG A 457 52.15 -45.87 -10.09
CA ARG A 457 53.30 -45.10 -10.57
C ARG A 457 54.58 -45.38 -9.77
N ASN A 458 54.51 -45.46 -8.44
CA ASN A 458 55.69 -45.75 -7.62
C ASN A 458 56.20 -47.18 -7.86
N LEU A 459 55.29 -48.16 -7.96
CA LEU A 459 55.66 -49.53 -8.29
C LEU A 459 56.40 -49.61 -9.64
N GLN A 460 55.91 -48.91 -10.67
CA GLN A 460 56.60 -48.84 -11.97
C GLN A 460 57.99 -48.21 -11.87
N GLN A 461 58.14 -47.15 -11.06
CA GLN A 461 59.43 -46.50 -10.83
C GLN A 461 60.41 -47.41 -10.07
N GLU A 462 59.95 -48.19 -9.09
CA GLU A 462 60.80 -49.16 -8.38
C GLU A 462 61.24 -50.30 -9.29
N VAL A 463 60.35 -50.82 -10.13
CA VAL A 463 60.69 -51.85 -11.14
C VAL A 463 61.74 -51.30 -12.11
N GLN A 464 61.57 -50.08 -12.63
CA GLN A 464 62.57 -49.44 -13.48
C GLN A 464 63.90 -49.18 -12.75
N GLY A 465 63.86 -48.81 -11.47
CA GLY A 465 65.04 -48.65 -10.62
C GLY A 465 65.82 -49.95 -10.41
N PHE A 466 65.12 -51.08 -10.27
CA PHE A 466 65.73 -52.41 -10.15
C PHE A 466 66.44 -52.87 -11.43
N TYR A 467 65.90 -52.57 -12.61
CA TYR A 467 66.55 -52.88 -13.90
C TYR A 467 67.67 -51.91 -14.29
N SER A 468 67.91 -50.86 -13.50
CA SER A 468 68.92 -49.83 -13.77
C SER A 468 70.24 -50.02 -13.02
N PHE A 469 70.41 -51.11 -12.25
CA PHE A 469 71.72 -51.47 -11.69
C PHE A 469 72.56 -52.18 -12.76
N PRO A 470 73.68 -51.60 -13.23
CA PRO A 470 74.58 -52.32 -14.11
C PRO A 470 75.24 -53.44 -13.33
N ILE A 471 75.10 -54.67 -13.81
CA ILE A 471 75.97 -55.78 -13.43
C ILE A 471 77.37 -55.36 -13.89
N ILE A 472 78.21 -54.93 -12.94
CA ILE A 472 79.62 -54.68 -13.20
C ILE A 472 80.26 -56.06 -13.45
N PRO A 473 80.95 -56.27 -14.59
CA PRO A 473 81.50 -57.57 -14.98
C PRO A 473 82.63 -58.06 -14.06
#